data_AF-A0A1Z8UXM3-F1
#
_entry.id   AF-A0A1Z8UXM3-F1
#
_cell.length_a   1.000
_cell.length_b   1.000
_cell.length_c   1.000
_cell.angle_alpha   90.00
_cell.angle_beta   90.00
_cell.angle_gamma   90.00
#
_symmetry.space_group_name_H-M   'P 1'
#
loop_
_entity.id
_entity.type
_entity.pdbx_description
1 polymer ?
#
loop_
_entity_poly.entity_id
_entity_poly.type
_entity_poly.pdbx_seq_one_letter_code
_entity_poly.pdbx_strand_id
1 'polypeptide(L)'
;MKEFGSIIFFFLLYLVTFYEKDRILKNLKSFFELVIVINFLGLIYYYFNDEIRIFNSCNLLLIDNIIFHENSHYAMMIVPIFIYYIFEKINLRNFIFIFLLCFNSLIYLSLTLIVGIIASLLICLVILIIHQVKKGYVVFLLLFFFTILMVSQSNCTNRIQYIFDKTYYDLNYIDKNKFNENEFNKLILNKNLSSEVINIAILNTINTFDKGRIFGWGFNSYYRAYEDNIKNIINKYYPYHDLDYQLFKLNKSDARSTLLKIINEFGILSLIFLYYSYKFILNKSIDLKYKSSISSLLITQLISGAGYFNGGFAIFLFLLIILSNSNQKLKNK
;
A
#
# COMPACT_ATOMS: atom_id res chain seq x y z
N MET A 1 -15.10 -19.92 -14.32
CA MET A 1 -15.62 -18.70 -15.01
C MET A 1 -15.08 -17.39 -14.41
N LYS A 2 -15.18 -17.13 -13.10
CA LYS A 2 -14.67 -15.87 -12.49
C LYS A 2 -13.19 -15.60 -12.79
N GLU A 3 -12.31 -16.59 -12.61
CA GLU A 3 -10.87 -16.47 -12.87
C GLU A 3 -10.56 -16.13 -14.34
N PHE A 4 -11.24 -16.80 -15.27
CA PHE A 4 -11.09 -16.53 -16.71
C PHE A 4 -11.54 -15.11 -17.09
N GLY A 5 -12.66 -14.64 -16.54
CA GLY A 5 -13.13 -13.26 -16.72
C GLY A 5 -12.12 -12.25 -16.18
N SER A 6 -11.52 -12.51 -15.01
CA SER A 6 -10.45 -11.68 -14.48
C SER A 6 -9.23 -11.67 -15.41
N ILE A 7 -8.78 -12.81 -15.94
CA ILE A 7 -7.64 -12.87 -16.88
C ILE A 7 -7.92 -12.03 -18.13
N ILE A 8 -9.11 -12.14 -18.73
CA ILE A 8 -9.52 -11.32 -19.88
C ILE A 8 -9.50 -9.83 -19.52
N PHE A 9 -10.06 -9.47 -18.35
CA PHE A 9 -10.06 -8.09 -17.89
C PHE A 9 -8.63 -7.53 -17.75
N PHE A 10 -7.71 -8.26 -17.12
CA PHE A 10 -6.31 -7.83 -16.99
C PHE A 10 -5.60 -7.74 -18.34
N PHE A 11 -5.89 -8.64 -19.27
CA PHE A 11 -5.36 -8.58 -20.63
C PHE A 11 -5.86 -7.34 -21.39
N LEU A 12 -7.16 -7.05 -21.34
CA LEU A 12 -7.73 -5.84 -21.94
C LEU A 12 -7.14 -4.58 -21.30
N LEU A 13 -7.00 -4.58 -19.97
CA LEU A 13 -6.42 -3.46 -19.23
C LEU A 13 -4.95 -3.24 -19.61
N TYR A 14 -4.19 -4.32 -19.81
CA TYR A 14 -2.82 -4.25 -20.34
C TYR A 14 -2.79 -3.64 -21.73
N LEU A 15 -3.66 -4.07 -22.66
CA LEU A 15 -3.74 -3.52 -24.01
C LEU A 15 -4.07 -2.02 -24.00
N VAL A 16 -5.09 -1.62 -23.24
CA VAL A 16 -5.45 -0.21 -23.08
C VAL A 16 -4.28 0.59 -22.53
N THR A 17 -3.61 0.09 -21.50
CA THR A 17 -2.43 0.75 -20.92
C THR A 17 -1.29 0.85 -21.92
N PHE A 18 -1.07 -0.17 -22.75
CA PHE A 18 -0.03 -0.20 -23.77
C PHE A 18 -0.23 0.87 -24.84
N TYR A 19 -1.45 0.98 -25.37
CA TYR A 19 -1.78 1.96 -26.41
C TYR A 19 -1.91 3.39 -25.87
N GLU A 20 -2.45 3.57 -24.66
CA GLU A 20 -2.74 4.89 -24.08
C GLU A 20 -1.66 5.42 -23.12
N LYS A 21 -0.51 4.74 -22.96
CA LYS A 21 0.54 5.10 -21.99
C LYS A 21 0.93 6.59 -22.03
N ASP A 22 1.09 7.16 -23.23
CA ASP A 22 1.52 8.55 -23.39
C ASP A 22 0.42 9.52 -22.97
N ARG A 23 -0.84 9.19 -23.28
CA ARG A 23 -2.01 9.97 -22.86
C ARG A 23 -2.20 9.90 -21.34
N ILE A 24 -2.00 8.73 -20.75
CA ILE A 24 -2.06 8.52 -19.29
C ILE A 24 -0.99 9.39 -18.61
N LEU A 25 0.27 9.33 -19.05
CA LEU A 25 1.36 10.12 -18.49
C LEU A 25 1.15 11.64 -18.66
N LYS A 26 0.68 12.06 -19.84
CA LYS A 26 0.38 13.47 -20.12
C LYS A 26 -0.70 14.03 -19.19
N ASN A 27 -1.74 13.25 -18.93
CA ASN A 27 -2.88 13.68 -18.11
C ASN A 27 -2.70 13.40 -16.61
N LEU A 28 -1.62 12.73 -16.20
CA LEU A 28 -1.40 12.34 -14.81
C LEU A 28 -1.40 13.53 -13.85
N LYS A 29 -0.80 14.66 -14.26
CA LYS A 29 -0.81 15.89 -13.45
C LYS A 29 -2.22 16.41 -13.23
N SER A 30 -3.01 16.54 -14.29
CA SER A 30 -4.39 17.02 -14.21
C SER A 30 -5.27 16.08 -13.38
N PHE A 31 -5.04 14.76 -13.49
CA PHE A 31 -5.68 13.79 -12.62
C PHE A 31 -5.32 14.02 -11.15
N PHE A 32 -4.04 14.21 -10.82
CA PHE A 32 -3.61 14.49 -9.44
C PHE A 32 -4.22 15.78 -8.88
N GLU A 33 -4.24 16.85 -9.67
CA GLU A 33 -4.89 18.11 -9.31
C GLU A 33 -6.39 17.93 -9.04
N LEU A 34 -7.09 17.17 -9.91
CA LEU A 34 -8.51 16.86 -9.73
C LEU A 34 -8.75 16.11 -8.42
N VAL A 35 -7.91 15.13 -8.09
CA VAL A 35 -8.01 14.35 -6.86
C VAL A 35 -7.84 15.23 -5.63
N ILE A 36 -6.86 16.15 -5.63
CA ILE A 36 -6.66 17.10 -4.53
C ILE A 36 -7.90 17.98 -4.35
N VAL A 37 -8.45 18.51 -5.44
CA VAL A 37 -9.62 19.41 -5.40
C VAL A 37 -10.86 18.68 -4.91
N ILE A 38 -11.14 17.48 -5.44
CA ILE A 38 -12.29 16.67 -4.99
C ILE A 38 -12.18 16.40 -3.49
N ASN A 39 -11.00 16.00 -3.01
CA ASN A 39 -10.77 15.77 -1.57
C ASN A 39 -11.00 17.02 -0.72
N PHE A 40 -10.51 18.18 -1.17
CA PHE A 40 -10.71 19.43 -0.46
C PHE A 40 -12.18 19.88 -0.45
N LEU A 41 -12.88 19.78 -1.59
CA LEU A 41 -14.32 20.09 -1.68
C LEU A 41 -15.16 19.15 -0.80
N GLY A 42 -14.79 17.87 -0.75
CA GLY A 42 -15.44 16.90 0.13
C GLY A 42 -15.31 17.29 1.61
N LEU A 43 -14.14 17.78 2.03
CA LEU A 43 -13.92 18.29 3.39
C LEU A 43 -14.79 19.52 3.69
N ILE A 44 -14.90 20.44 2.75
CA ILE A 44 -15.79 21.61 2.88
C ILE A 44 -17.24 21.15 3.03
N TYR A 45 -17.70 20.25 2.16
CA TYR A 45 -19.06 19.72 2.21
C TYR A 45 -19.39 19.08 3.56
N TYR A 46 -18.47 18.29 4.10
CA TYR A 46 -18.65 17.64 5.39
C TYR A 46 -18.68 18.64 6.55
N TYR A 47 -17.79 19.63 6.52
CA TYR A 47 -17.76 20.69 7.53
C TYR A 47 -19.09 21.44 7.66
N PHE A 48 -19.85 21.56 6.57
CA PHE A 48 -21.16 22.22 6.57
C PHE A 48 -22.35 21.32 6.92
N ASN A 49 -22.22 19.99 6.80
CA ASN A 49 -23.36 19.08 6.92
C ASN A 49 -23.39 18.25 8.20
N ASP A 50 -22.26 18.02 8.88
CA ASP A 50 -22.19 17.11 10.03
C ASP A 50 -21.59 17.75 11.28
N GLU A 51 -22.03 17.27 12.46
CA GLU A 51 -21.36 17.53 13.74
C GLU A 51 -20.01 16.80 13.78
N ILE A 52 -18.93 17.56 13.70
CA ILE A 52 -17.56 17.06 13.74
C ILE A 52 -17.31 16.27 15.03
N ARG A 53 -17.15 14.94 14.93
CA ARG A 53 -16.69 14.10 16.04
C ARG A 53 -15.16 13.99 16.01
N ILE A 54 -14.51 14.66 16.96
CA ILE A 54 -13.06 14.56 17.17
C ILE A 54 -12.79 13.30 18.02
N PHE A 55 -12.04 12.33 17.50
CA PHE A 55 -11.63 11.12 18.23
C PHE A 55 -10.11 11.00 18.32
N ASN A 56 -9.59 10.72 19.52
CA ASN A 56 -8.17 10.46 19.82
C ASN A 56 -7.72 9.06 19.38
N SER A 57 -7.59 8.83 18.08
CA SER A 57 -6.75 7.73 17.55
C SER A 57 -5.63 8.36 16.69
N CYS A 58 -4.74 7.59 16.02
CA CYS A 58 -3.70 8.16 15.13
C CYS A 58 -4.20 9.19 14.08
N ASN A 59 -5.52 9.29 13.90
CA ASN A 59 -6.18 10.26 13.06
C ASN A 59 -6.42 11.54 13.87
N LEU A 60 -6.01 12.70 13.33
CA LEU A 60 -6.33 14.00 13.92
C LEU A 60 -7.86 14.23 13.93
N LEU A 61 -8.53 13.77 12.86
CA LEU A 61 -9.97 13.78 12.70
C LEU A 61 -10.40 12.46 12.04
N LEU A 62 -11.38 11.78 12.62
CA LEU A 62 -11.98 10.59 12.01
C LEU A 62 -13.18 11.07 11.21
N ILE A 63 -12.94 11.33 9.94
CA ILE A 63 -14.01 11.67 9.00
C ILE A 63 -14.29 10.43 8.17
N ASP A 64 -15.27 9.65 8.62
CA ASP A 64 -15.76 8.53 7.84
C ASP A 64 -16.61 9.04 6.67
N ASN A 65 -16.38 8.48 5.49
CA ASN A 65 -17.31 8.54 4.34
C ASN A 65 -17.42 9.85 3.54
N ILE A 66 -16.44 10.75 3.53
CA ILE A 66 -16.48 11.85 2.53
C ILE A 66 -16.25 11.33 1.11
N ILE A 67 -15.07 10.76 0.87
CA ILE A 67 -14.64 10.25 -0.44
C ILE A 67 -14.02 8.86 -0.28
N PHE A 68 -13.20 8.70 0.75
CA PHE A 68 -12.63 7.41 1.11
C PHE A 68 -13.33 6.88 2.35
N HIS A 69 -13.85 5.66 2.26
CA HIS A 69 -14.36 4.94 3.43
C HIS A 69 -13.25 4.59 4.44
N GLU A 70 -11.98 4.58 4.00
CA GLU A 70 -10.83 4.27 4.85
C GLU A 70 -9.65 5.22 4.58
N ASN A 71 -9.00 5.69 5.65
CA ASN A 71 -7.78 6.51 5.55
C ASN A 71 -6.63 5.79 4.85
N SER A 72 -6.64 4.45 4.83
CA SER A 72 -5.71 3.61 4.07
C SER A 72 -5.82 3.88 2.56
N HIS A 73 -7.04 3.97 2.03
CA HIS A 73 -7.29 4.26 0.61
C HIS A 73 -6.86 5.68 0.23
N TYR A 74 -7.13 6.66 1.10
CA TYR A 74 -6.61 8.02 0.93
C TYR A 74 -5.08 7.99 0.80
N ALA A 75 -4.39 7.31 1.72
CA ALA A 75 -2.94 7.20 1.71
C ALA A 75 -2.40 6.55 0.42
N MET A 76 -2.99 5.45 -0.05
CA MET A 76 -2.60 4.77 -1.29
C MET A 76 -2.65 5.69 -2.53
N MET A 77 -3.54 6.68 -2.51
CA MET A 77 -3.71 7.63 -3.61
C MET A 77 -2.87 8.90 -3.44
N ILE A 78 -2.74 9.42 -2.22
CA ILE A 78 -2.09 10.70 -1.95
C ILE A 78 -0.57 10.61 -1.89
N VAL A 79 0.00 9.49 -1.41
CA VAL A 79 1.45 9.30 -1.38
C VAL A 79 2.09 9.54 -2.76
N PRO A 80 1.65 8.91 -3.86
CA PRO A 80 2.27 9.15 -5.17
C PRO A 80 2.07 10.56 -5.70
N ILE A 81 0.98 11.23 -5.33
CA ILE A 81 0.74 12.64 -5.65
C ILE A 81 1.76 13.53 -4.92
N PHE A 82 1.96 13.29 -3.62
CA PHE A 82 2.94 13.99 -2.81
C PHE A 82 4.35 13.85 -3.41
N ILE A 83 4.75 12.63 -3.75
CA ILE A 83 6.05 12.36 -4.38
C ILE A 83 6.17 13.03 -5.76
N TYR A 84 5.10 13.06 -6.55
CA TYR A 84 5.11 13.76 -7.85
C TYR A 84 5.44 15.25 -7.69
N TYR A 85 4.81 15.93 -6.72
CA TYR A 85 5.01 17.36 -6.49
C TYR A 85 6.39 17.72 -5.89
N ILE A 86 7.07 16.79 -5.21
CA ILE A 86 8.47 17.00 -4.77
C ILE A 86 9.40 17.23 -5.99
N PHE A 87 9.15 16.53 -7.09
CA PHE A 87 10.00 16.59 -8.29
C PHE A 87 9.49 17.54 -9.38
N GLU A 88 8.23 17.99 -9.28
CA GLU A 88 7.66 18.98 -10.19
C GLU A 88 8.23 20.39 -9.93
N LYS A 89 8.27 21.25 -10.96
CA LYS A 89 8.76 22.62 -10.85
C LYS A 89 7.88 23.45 -9.91
N ILE A 90 8.47 24.15 -8.95
CA ILE A 90 7.72 25.06 -8.07
C ILE A 90 7.27 26.29 -8.87
N ASN A 91 5.96 26.55 -8.87
CA ASN A 91 5.31 27.77 -9.35
C ASN A 91 4.08 28.04 -8.46
N LEU A 92 3.44 29.21 -8.58
CA LEU A 92 2.31 29.59 -7.72
C LEU A 92 1.18 28.54 -7.74
N ARG A 93 0.81 28.05 -8.92
CA ARG A 93 -0.20 27.00 -9.08
C ARG A 93 0.17 25.74 -8.30
N ASN A 94 1.36 25.19 -8.53
CA ASN A 94 1.81 23.97 -7.86
C ASN A 94 1.97 24.17 -6.35
N PHE A 95 2.35 25.37 -5.90
CA PHE A 95 2.42 25.72 -4.48
C PHE A 95 1.04 25.64 -3.81
N ILE A 96 -0.01 26.16 -4.46
CA ILE A 96 -1.40 26.04 -3.97
C ILE A 96 -1.80 24.56 -3.84
N PHE A 97 -1.51 23.73 -4.84
CA PHE A 97 -1.81 22.31 -4.77
C PHE A 97 -1.03 21.57 -3.68
N ILE A 98 0.25 21.91 -3.47
CA ILE A 98 1.05 21.36 -2.37
C ILE A 98 0.44 21.75 -1.02
N PHE A 99 0.03 23.01 -0.86
CA PHE A 99 -0.63 23.48 0.36
C PHE A 99 -1.92 22.70 0.64
N LEU A 100 -2.80 22.58 -0.35
CA LEU A 100 -4.05 21.79 -0.23
C LEU A 100 -3.77 20.32 0.09
N LEU A 101 -2.76 19.74 -0.55
CA LEU A 101 -2.35 18.35 -0.31
C LEU A 101 -1.87 18.15 1.13
N CYS A 102 -1.04 19.04 1.64
CA CYS A 102 -0.56 19.00 3.03
C CYS A 102 -1.72 19.19 4.01
N PHE A 103 -2.61 20.15 3.75
CA PHE A 103 -3.80 20.39 4.57
C PHE A 103 -4.70 19.15 4.65
N ASN A 104 -5.07 18.55 3.51
CA ASN A 104 -5.86 17.32 3.46
C ASN A 104 -5.14 16.17 4.21
N SER A 105 -3.82 16.07 4.05
CA SER A 105 -3.03 14.98 4.65
C SER A 105 -2.91 15.05 6.17
N LEU A 106 -2.99 16.26 6.75
CA LEU A 106 -3.03 16.44 8.20
C LEU A 106 -4.34 15.92 8.79
N ILE A 107 -5.45 16.10 8.07
CA ILE A 107 -6.78 15.63 8.47
C ILE A 107 -6.83 14.09 8.41
N TYR A 108 -6.38 13.51 7.29
CA TYR A 108 -6.37 12.06 7.06
C TYR A 108 -5.07 11.36 7.52
N LEU A 109 -4.38 11.92 8.51
CA LEU A 109 -3.12 11.35 8.99
C LEU A 109 -3.35 9.91 9.47
N SER A 110 -2.59 8.97 8.93
CA SER A 110 -2.69 7.55 9.28
C SER A 110 -1.34 6.86 9.20
N LEU A 111 -1.23 5.68 9.85
CA LEU A 111 -0.01 4.87 9.77
C LEU A 111 0.35 4.51 8.32
N THR A 112 -0.65 4.16 7.50
CA THR A 112 -0.45 3.86 6.07
C THR A 112 0.12 5.06 5.32
N LEU A 113 -0.34 6.28 5.62
CA LEU A 113 0.18 7.50 5.00
C LEU A 113 1.65 7.71 5.38
N ILE A 114 1.97 7.69 6.68
CA ILE A 114 3.33 7.93 7.17
C ILE A 114 4.30 6.87 6.64
N VAL A 115 3.97 5.58 6.80
CA VAL A 115 4.80 4.47 6.31
C VAL A 115 4.93 4.49 4.79
N GLY A 116 3.84 4.79 4.08
CA GLY A 116 3.84 4.93 2.62
C GLY A 116 4.76 6.05 2.14
N ILE A 117 4.73 7.22 2.80
CA ILE A 117 5.65 8.34 2.51
C ILE A 117 7.10 7.93 2.79
N ILE A 118 7.40 7.36 3.97
CA ILE A 118 8.76 6.92 4.34
C ILE A 118 9.31 5.93 3.31
N ALA A 119 8.55 4.87 3.00
CA ALA A 119 8.96 3.87 2.02
C ALA A 119 9.15 4.48 0.63
N SER A 120 8.26 5.37 0.22
CA SER A 120 8.37 6.06 -1.07
C SER A 120 9.59 6.98 -1.15
N LEU A 121 9.90 7.71 -0.07
CA LEU A 121 11.09 8.56 0.00
C LEU A 121 12.38 7.73 -0.02
N LEU A 122 12.41 6.55 0.62
CA LEU A 122 13.53 5.61 0.55
C LEU A 122 13.79 5.16 -0.90
N ILE A 123 12.75 4.77 -1.64
CA ILE A 123 12.92 4.45 -3.07
C ILE A 123 13.32 5.68 -3.90
N CYS A 124 12.79 6.87 -3.57
CA CYS A 124 13.24 8.10 -4.23
C CYS A 124 14.74 8.34 -4.02
N LEU A 125 15.28 8.11 -2.81
CA LEU A 125 16.71 8.21 -2.56
C LEU A 125 17.50 7.23 -3.43
N VAL A 126 17.06 5.97 -3.51
CA VAL A 126 17.69 4.96 -4.39
C VAL A 126 17.70 5.43 -5.85
N ILE A 127 16.57 5.94 -6.35
CA ILE A 127 16.47 6.48 -7.72
C ILE A 127 17.43 7.68 -7.89
N LEU A 128 17.48 8.61 -6.94
CA LEU A 128 18.36 9.78 -7.02
C LEU A 128 19.85 9.41 -7.04
N ILE A 129 20.24 8.40 -6.25
CA ILE A 129 21.61 7.87 -6.22
C ILE A 129 21.96 7.25 -7.58
N ILE A 130 21.10 6.36 -8.11
CA ILE A 130 21.31 5.69 -9.41
C ILE A 130 21.41 6.70 -10.56
N HIS A 131 20.60 7.75 -10.54
CA HIS A 131 20.56 8.78 -11.59
C HIS A 131 21.48 9.98 -11.31
N GLN A 132 22.27 9.96 -10.23
CA GLN A 132 23.24 11.00 -9.85
C GLN A 132 22.64 12.42 -9.78
N VAL A 133 21.40 12.53 -9.28
CA VAL A 133 20.67 13.81 -9.22
C VAL A 133 20.96 14.52 -7.90
N LYS A 134 21.46 15.77 -7.97
CA LYS A 134 21.91 16.57 -6.81
C LYS A 134 20.80 16.98 -5.81
N LYS A 135 19.53 16.71 -6.09
CA LYS A 135 18.37 17.08 -5.23
C LYS A 135 18.13 16.12 -4.05
N GLY A 136 19.09 15.25 -3.72
CA GLY A 136 18.98 14.26 -2.64
C GLY A 136 18.66 14.85 -1.26
N TYR A 137 19.15 16.05 -0.96
CA TYR A 137 19.02 16.65 0.38
C TYR A 137 17.56 16.93 0.78
N VAL A 138 16.70 17.35 -0.15
CA VAL A 138 15.28 17.61 0.15
C VAL A 138 14.57 16.32 0.55
N VAL A 139 14.82 15.23 -0.20
CA VAL A 139 14.25 13.91 0.09
C VAL A 139 14.75 13.38 1.43
N PHE A 140 16.04 13.58 1.74
CA PHE A 140 16.61 13.20 3.03
C PHE A 140 15.98 13.96 4.21
N LEU A 141 15.80 15.28 4.08
CA LEU A 141 15.15 16.10 5.12
C LEU A 141 13.70 15.67 5.37
N LEU A 142 12.94 15.42 4.30
CA LEU A 142 11.57 14.91 4.42
C LEU A 142 11.55 13.52 5.08
N LEU A 143 12.46 12.63 4.69
CA LEU A 143 12.57 11.31 5.28
C LEU A 143 12.81 11.41 6.79
N PHE A 144 13.78 12.24 7.20
CA PHE A 144 14.08 12.50 8.61
C PHE A 144 12.85 13.03 9.36
N PHE A 145 12.17 14.03 8.81
CA PHE A 145 10.95 14.60 9.39
C PHE A 145 9.85 13.53 9.61
N PHE A 146 9.53 12.74 8.59
CA PHE A 146 8.49 11.71 8.71
C PHE A 146 8.89 10.55 9.63
N THR A 147 10.19 10.21 9.72
CA THR A 147 10.65 9.22 10.72
C THR A 147 10.51 9.72 12.15
N ILE A 148 10.80 11.00 12.41
CA ILE A 148 10.54 11.61 13.73
C ILE A 148 9.04 11.56 14.02
N LEU A 149 8.21 11.99 13.07
CA LEU A 149 6.75 11.98 13.23
C LEU A 149 6.21 10.57 13.56
N MET A 150 6.75 9.54 12.92
CA MET A 150 6.41 8.14 13.19
C MET A 150 6.79 7.71 14.61
N VAL A 151 8.00 8.04 15.05
CA VAL A 151 8.53 7.64 16.38
C VAL A 151 7.86 8.41 17.50
N SER A 152 7.51 9.69 17.28
CA SER A 152 6.83 10.53 18.27
C SER A 152 5.39 10.10 18.57
N GLN A 153 4.76 9.33 17.68
CA GLN A 153 3.38 8.85 17.84
C GLN A 153 3.37 7.44 18.44
N SER A 154 3.14 7.32 19.75
CA SER A 154 3.11 6.04 20.47
C SER A 154 2.12 5.03 19.88
N ASN A 155 1.00 5.50 19.34
CA ASN A 155 0.02 4.64 18.67
C ASN A 155 0.59 3.97 17.40
N CYS A 156 1.48 4.64 16.66
CA CYS A 156 2.12 4.09 15.46
C CYS A 156 3.13 3.01 15.84
N THR A 157 3.98 3.30 16.83
CA THR A 157 5.00 2.35 17.31
C THR A 157 4.36 1.12 17.95
N ASN A 158 3.33 1.29 18.78
CA ASN A 158 2.60 0.20 19.40
C ASN A 158 1.96 -0.74 18.37
N ARG A 159 1.40 -0.22 17.27
CA ARG A 159 0.81 -1.04 16.20
C ARG A 159 1.84 -1.91 15.49
N ILE A 160 3.04 -1.36 15.26
CA ILE A 160 4.14 -2.09 14.61
C ILE A 160 4.70 -3.15 15.56
N GLN A 161 4.92 -2.79 16.82
CA GLN A 161 5.38 -3.72 17.84
C GLN A 161 4.39 -4.88 18.00
N TYR A 162 3.08 -4.60 18.05
CA TYR A 162 2.07 -5.64 18.10
C TYR A 162 2.16 -6.61 16.91
N ILE A 163 2.39 -6.14 15.67
CA ILE A 163 2.55 -7.03 14.51
C ILE A 163 3.74 -7.97 14.72
N PHE A 164 4.90 -7.46 15.14
CA PHE A 164 6.09 -8.28 15.37
C PHE A 164 5.90 -9.29 16.49
N ASP A 165 5.42 -8.83 17.66
CA ASP A 165 5.23 -9.68 18.83
C ASP A 165 4.18 -10.77 18.54
N LYS A 166 3.08 -10.41 17.88
CA LYS A 166 2.02 -11.35 17.51
C LYS A 166 2.48 -12.37 16.46
N THR A 167 3.20 -11.94 15.43
CA THR A 167 3.75 -12.85 14.40
C THR A 167 4.74 -13.84 15.03
N TYR A 168 5.63 -13.35 15.89
CA TYR A 168 6.59 -14.19 16.60
C TYR A 168 5.93 -15.20 17.52
N TYR A 169 4.90 -14.77 18.27
CA TYR A 169 4.10 -15.65 19.12
C TYR A 169 3.43 -16.75 18.29
N ASP A 170 2.73 -16.38 17.21
CA ASP A 170 1.98 -17.32 16.39
C ASP A 170 2.92 -18.34 15.69
N LEU A 171 4.09 -17.90 15.21
CA LEU A 171 5.09 -18.80 14.61
C LEU A 171 5.66 -19.80 15.62
N ASN A 172 6.08 -19.33 16.80
CA ASN A 172 6.58 -20.25 17.83
C ASN A 172 5.51 -21.22 18.32
N TYR A 173 4.26 -20.76 18.35
CA TYR A 173 3.16 -21.59 18.78
C TYR A 173 2.82 -22.68 17.75
N ILE A 174 2.75 -22.34 16.46
CA ILE A 174 2.52 -23.30 15.36
C ILE A 174 3.61 -24.37 15.35
N ASP A 175 4.87 -23.97 15.54
CA ASP A 175 6.02 -24.88 15.45
C ASP A 175 6.19 -25.76 16.71
N LYS A 176 5.93 -25.21 17.90
CA LYS A 176 6.28 -25.87 19.18
C LYS A 176 5.07 -26.33 20.00
N ASN A 177 3.83 -26.05 19.58
CA ASN A 177 2.58 -26.29 20.33
C ASN A 177 2.60 -25.75 21.78
N LYS A 178 3.44 -24.75 22.10
CA LYS A 178 3.59 -24.21 23.46
C LYS A 178 2.68 -23.01 23.69
N PHE A 179 1.48 -23.25 24.23
CA PHE A 179 0.56 -22.15 24.54
C PHE A 179 0.99 -21.48 25.84
N ASN A 180 1.21 -20.17 25.78
CA ASN A 180 1.42 -19.34 26.95
C ASN A 180 0.27 -18.34 27.05
N GLU A 181 -0.67 -18.62 27.96
CA GLU A 181 -1.89 -17.83 28.15
C GLU A 181 -1.60 -16.40 28.58
N ASN A 182 -0.60 -16.20 29.45
CA ASN A 182 -0.24 -14.87 29.95
C ASN A 182 0.31 -13.96 28.83
N GLU A 183 1.10 -14.54 27.95
CA GLU A 183 1.66 -13.83 26.78
C GLU A 183 0.57 -13.51 25.76
N PHE A 184 -0.35 -14.45 25.54
CA PHE A 184 -1.52 -14.26 24.68
C PHE A 184 -2.44 -13.13 25.19
N ASN A 185 -2.75 -13.14 26.49
CA ASN A 185 -3.60 -12.11 27.10
C ASN A 185 -2.97 -10.72 27.00
N LYS A 186 -1.65 -10.61 27.10
CA LYS A 186 -0.93 -9.34 26.89
C LYS A 186 -1.07 -8.82 25.45
N LEU A 187 -1.06 -9.72 24.46
CA LEU A 187 -1.25 -9.36 23.05
C LEU A 187 -2.68 -8.90 22.77
N ILE A 188 -3.70 -9.53 23.38
CA ILE A 188 -5.10 -9.13 23.21
C ILE A 188 -5.35 -7.67 23.61
N LEU A 189 -4.69 -7.18 24.67
CA LEU A 189 -4.87 -5.81 25.15
C LEU A 189 -4.47 -4.75 24.10
N ASN A 190 -3.54 -5.07 23.20
CA ASN A 190 -3.07 -4.18 22.14
C ASN A 190 -3.66 -4.53 20.76
N LYS A 191 -4.73 -5.33 20.74
CA LYS A 191 -5.34 -5.83 19.51
C LYS A 191 -5.78 -4.69 18.59
N ASN A 192 -5.35 -4.76 17.34
CA ASN A 192 -5.82 -3.88 16.30
C ASN A 192 -6.18 -4.70 15.06
N LEU A 193 -7.41 -4.53 14.55
CA LEU A 193 -7.91 -5.25 13.38
C LEU A 193 -6.95 -5.16 12.19
N SER A 194 -6.35 -3.98 11.96
CA SER A 194 -5.41 -3.79 10.86
C SER A 194 -4.17 -4.65 10.95
N SER A 195 -3.57 -4.66 12.13
CA SER A 195 -2.36 -5.40 12.41
C SER A 195 -2.63 -6.91 12.39
N GLU A 196 -3.80 -7.33 12.85
CA GLU A 196 -4.20 -8.74 12.89
C GLU A 196 -4.43 -9.31 11.47
N VAL A 197 -5.01 -8.53 10.56
CA VAL A 197 -5.13 -8.90 9.14
C VAL A 197 -3.75 -9.08 8.51
N ILE A 198 -2.81 -8.17 8.75
CA ILE A 198 -1.43 -8.30 8.24
C ILE A 198 -0.75 -9.54 8.81
N ASN A 199 -0.87 -9.78 10.12
CA ASN A 199 -0.30 -10.94 10.79
C ASN A 199 -0.79 -12.25 10.16
N ILE A 200 -2.11 -12.39 9.97
CA ILE A 200 -2.70 -13.56 9.33
C ILE A 200 -2.21 -13.71 7.89
N ALA A 201 -2.06 -12.61 7.14
CA ALA A 201 -1.52 -12.66 5.78
C ALA A 201 -0.05 -13.12 5.74
N ILE A 202 0.77 -12.73 6.72
CA ILE A 202 2.15 -13.22 6.87
C ILE A 202 2.15 -14.72 7.12
N LEU A 203 1.37 -15.18 8.10
CA LEU A 203 1.24 -16.61 8.43
C LEU A 203 0.74 -17.43 7.23
N ASN A 204 -0.23 -16.89 6.48
CA ASN A 204 -0.77 -17.54 5.30
C ASN A 204 0.32 -17.71 4.22
N THR A 205 1.17 -16.69 4.04
CA THR A 205 2.27 -16.72 3.08
C THR A 205 3.35 -17.73 3.47
N ILE A 206 3.73 -17.77 4.76
CA ILE A 206 4.72 -18.74 5.27
C ILE A 206 4.23 -20.18 5.08
N ASN A 207 3.00 -20.47 5.52
CA ASN A 207 2.40 -21.80 5.40
C ASN A 207 2.25 -22.28 3.94
N THR A 208 2.07 -21.37 2.98
CA THR A 208 2.07 -21.72 1.56
C THR A 208 3.39 -22.35 1.12
N PHE A 209 4.52 -21.80 1.56
CA PHE A 209 5.82 -22.36 1.25
C PHE A 209 6.11 -23.63 2.04
N ASP A 210 5.72 -23.69 3.33
CA ASP A 210 5.92 -24.88 4.17
C ASP A 210 5.18 -26.10 3.62
N LYS A 211 4.04 -25.91 2.96
CA LYS A 211 3.30 -26.97 2.26
C LYS A 211 3.88 -27.33 0.87
N GLY A 212 5.03 -26.79 0.50
CA GLY A 212 5.70 -27.08 -0.77
C GLY A 212 5.08 -26.39 -1.99
N ARG A 213 4.20 -25.38 -1.83
CA ARG A 213 3.60 -24.65 -2.95
C ARG A 213 4.51 -23.53 -3.45
N ILE A 214 5.67 -23.91 -4.00
CA ILE A 214 6.71 -23.00 -4.47
C ILE A 214 6.21 -22.03 -5.55
N PHE A 215 5.25 -22.45 -6.38
CA PHE A 215 4.63 -21.63 -7.44
C PHE A 215 3.38 -20.87 -6.99
N GLY A 216 3.07 -20.88 -5.68
CA GLY A 216 1.88 -20.23 -5.12
C GLY A 216 0.59 -20.98 -5.42
N TRP A 217 -0.54 -20.29 -5.18
CA TRP A 217 -1.88 -20.87 -5.30
C TRP A 217 -2.58 -20.62 -6.65
N GLY A 218 -2.01 -19.75 -7.49
CA GLY A 218 -2.58 -19.28 -8.75
C GLY A 218 -3.26 -17.91 -8.64
N PHE A 219 -3.58 -17.32 -9.79
CA PHE A 219 -4.17 -15.99 -9.83
C PHE A 219 -5.56 -15.93 -9.16
N ASN A 220 -5.78 -14.91 -8.32
CA ASN A 220 -7.03 -14.68 -7.59
C ASN A 220 -7.48 -15.86 -6.71
N SER A 221 -6.51 -16.56 -6.13
CA SER A 221 -6.71 -17.78 -5.34
C SER A 221 -6.36 -17.61 -3.86
N TYR A 222 -6.05 -16.38 -3.42
CA TYR A 222 -5.71 -16.09 -2.02
C TYR A 222 -6.72 -16.66 -1.01
N TYR A 223 -8.01 -16.68 -1.38
CA TYR A 223 -9.05 -17.32 -0.59
C TYR A 223 -8.80 -18.82 -0.33
N ARG A 224 -8.36 -19.56 -1.34
CA ARG A 224 -8.04 -20.99 -1.23
C ARG A 224 -6.83 -21.19 -0.32
N ALA A 225 -5.84 -20.32 -0.42
CA ALA A 225 -4.69 -20.32 0.48
C ALA A 225 -5.14 -20.10 1.94
N TYR A 226 -5.98 -19.10 2.17
CA TYR A 226 -6.52 -18.81 3.50
C TYR A 226 -7.30 -20.00 4.09
N GLU A 227 -8.21 -20.61 3.34
CA GLU A 227 -9.00 -21.75 3.82
C GLU A 227 -8.12 -22.96 4.16
N ASP A 228 -7.11 -23.24 3.33
CA ASP A 228 -6.26 -24.42 3.53
C ASP A 228 -5.20 -24.20 4.63
N ASN A 229 -4.59 -23.01 4.68
CA ASN A 229 -3.50 -22.71 5.59
C ASN A 229 -3.99 -22.23 6.95
N ILE A 230 -4.99 -21.37 6.98
CA ILE A 230 -5.33 -20.59 8.17
C ILE A 230 -6.57 -21.11 8.87
N LYS A 231 -7.61 -21.56 8.15
CA LYS A 231 -8.86 -21.99 8.80
C LYS A 231 -8.69 -23.12 9.79
N ASN A 232 -7.84 -24.09 9.48
CA ASN A 232 -7.56 -25.21 10.39
C ASN A 232 -6.76 -24.76 11.62
N ILE A 233 -5.82 -23.83 11.46
CA ILE A 233 -5.07 -23.21 12.56
C ILE A 233 -6.06 -22.44 13.44
N ILE A 234 -6.90 -21.61 12.85
CA ILE A 234 -7.87 -20.81 13.59
C ILE A 234 -8.86 -21.69 14.36
N ASN A 235 -9.50 -22.65 13.68
CA ASN A 235 -10.49 -23.52 14.31
C ASN A 235 -9.89 -24.35 15.44
N LYS A 236 -8.61 -24.72 15.34
CA LYS A 236 -7.91 -25.49 16.36
C LYS A 236 -7.52 -24.64 17.57
N TYR A 237 -7.17 -23.37 17.37
CA TYR A 237 -6.50 -22.55 18.40
C TYR A 237 -7.30 -21.35 18.91
N TYR A 238 -8.38 -20.97 18.25
CA TYR A 238 -9.34 -19.96 18.69
C TYR A 238 -10.79 -20.48 18.79
N PRO A 239 -11.05 -21.71 19.30
CA PRO A 239 -12.37 -22.33 19.23
C PRO A 239 -13.46 -21.64 20.08
N TYR A 240 -13.09 -20.78 21.04
CA TYR A 240 -14.01 -20.18 22.01
C TYR A 240 -14.05 -18.65 22.00
N HIS A 241 -13.34 -18.00 21.09
CA HIS A 241 -13.44 -16.56 20.96
C HIS A 241 -14.49 -16.24 19.90
N ASP A 242 -15.37 -15.28 20.18
CA ASP A 242 -16.18 -14.57 19.18
C ASP A 242 -15.22 -13.91 18.21
N LEU A 243 -14.80 -14.74 17.26
CA LEU A 243 -13.82 -14.49 16.26
C LEU A 243 -14.45 -13.47 15.33
N ASP A 244 -14.02 -12.22 15.47
CA ASP A 244 -14.59 -11.06 14.81
C ASP A 244 -14.86 -11.36 13.34
N TYR A 245 -16.14 -11.47 12.97
CA TYR A 245 -16.58 -11.79 11.62
C TYR A 245 -15.92 -10.87 10.58
N GLN A 246 -15.61 -9.64 10.97
CA GLN A 246 -14.91 -8.68 10.12
C GLN A 246 -13.48 -9.13 9.82
N LEU A 247 -12.74 -9.64 10.81
CA LEU A 247 -11.38 -10.16 10.62
C LEU A 247 -11.34 -11.31 9.61
N PHE A 248 -12.30 -12.24 9.70
CA PHE A 248 -12.41 -13.35 8.75
C PHE A 248 -12.72 -12.85 7.37
N LYS A 249 -13.74 -12.01 7.26
CA LYS A 249 -14.19 -11.48 5.99
C LYS A 249 -13.06 -10.72 5.28
N LEU A 250 -12.30 -9.91 6.02
CA LEU A 250 -11.13 -9.20 5.50
C LEU A 250 -10.05 -10.19 5.06
N ASN A 251 -9.55 -11.06 5.95
CA ASN A 251 -8.47 -12.00 5.59
C ASN A 251 -8.83 -13.04 4.53
N LYS A 252 -10.11 -13.33 4.33
CA LYS A 252 -10.58 -14.28 3.32
C LYS A 252 -10.25 -13.81 1.89
N SER A 253 -10.20 -12.50 1.66
CA SER A 253 -10.02 -11.92 0.32
C SER A 253 -8.97 -10.81 0.24
N ASP A 254 -8.75 -10.10 1.34
CA ASP A 254 -7.97 -8.90 1.49
C ASP A 254 -6.82 -9.17 2.47
N ALA A 255 -5.66 -9.51 1.92
CA ALA A 255 -4.42 -9.74 2.65
C ALA A 255 -3.86 -8.46 3.31
N ARG A 256 -4.49 -7.29 3.09
CA ARG A 256 -4.03 -5.95 3.49
C ARG A 256 -2.66 -5.51 2.94
N SER A 257 -1.95 -6.41 2.28
CA SER A 257 -0.68 -6.18 1.58
C SER A 257 -0.77 -6.84 0.21
N THR A 258 -0.57 -6.04 -0.84
CA THR A 258 -0.52 -6.57 -2.21
C THR A 258 0.72 -7.44 -2.40
N LEU A 259 1.81 -7.16 -1.68
CA LEU A 259 3.02 -7.97 -1.72
C LEU A 259 2.76 -9.39 -1.20
N LEU A 260 2.20 -9.52 0.00
CA LEU A 260 1.88 -10.82 0.58
C LEU A 260 0.92 -11.61 -0.31
N LYS A 261 -0.08 -10.94 -0.91
CA LYS A 261 -0.95 -11.59 -1.88
C LYS A 261 -0.23 -12.05 -3.13
N ILE A 262 0.61 -11.20 -3.75
CA ILE A 262 1.38 -11.56 -4.94
C ILE A 262 2.28 -12.77 -4.63
N ILE A 263 2.96 -12.77 -3.49
CA ILE A 263 3.82 -13.89 -3.09
C ILE A 263 2.98 -15.16 -2.88
N ASN A 264 1.83 -15.05 -2.21
CA ASN A 264 0.97 -16.20 -1.94
C ASN A 264 0.36 -16.80 -3.23
N GLU A 265 -0.06 -15.94 -4.16
CA GLU A 265 -0.70 -16.36 -5.42
C GLU A 265 0.31 -16.86 -6.46
N PHE A 266 1.49 -16.23 -6.56
CA PHE A 266 2.46 -16.52 -7.62
C PHE A 266 3.75 -17.21 -7.13
N GLY A 267 3.96 -17.32 -5.82
CA GLY A 267 5.15 -17.94 -5.24
C GLY A 267 6.43 -17.33 -5.81
N ILE A 268 7.34 -18.17 -6.29
CA ILE A 268 8.59 -17.76 -6.92
C ILE A 268 8.39 -16.91 -8.20
N LEU A 269 7.25 -17.04 -8.90
CA LEU A 269 6.95 -16.21 -10.08
C LEU A 269 6.73 -14.74 -9.71
N SER A 270 6.53 -14.41 -8.42
CA SER A 270 6.50 -13.03 -7.95
C SER A 270 7.81 -12.26 -8.22
N LEU A 271 8.94 -12.97 -8.37
CA LEU A 271 10.23 -12.38 -8.72
C LEU A 271 10.22 -11.66 -10.08
N ILE A 272 9.29 -12.01 -10.98
CA ILE A 272 9.10 -11.31 -12.26
C ILE A 272 8.75 -9.83 -12.01
N PHE A 273 7.93 -9.53 -11.00
CA PHE A 273 7.58 -8.15 -10.66
C PHE A 273 8.79 -7.38 -10.10
N LEU A 274 9.66 -8.04 -9.33
CA LEU A 274 10.90 -7.43 -8.84
C LEU A 274 11.87 -7.15 -10.00
N TYR A 275 12.00 -8.06 -10.95
CA TYR A 275 12.81 -7.87 -12.15
C TYR A 275 12.38 -6.62 -12.94
N TYR A 276 11.09 -6.48 -13.25
CA TYR A 276 10.59 -5.31 -13.96
C TYR A 276 10.70 -4.02 -13.14
N SER A 277 10.51 -4.10 -11.82
CA SER A 277 10.69 -2.94 -10.92
C SER A 277 12.13 -2.45 -10.94
N TYR A 278 13.10 -3.36 -10.87
CA TYR A 278 14.51 -3.03 -10.99
C TYR A 278 14.84 -2.39 -12.35
N LYS A 279 14.37 -2.99 -13.45
CA LYS A 279 14.58 -2.46 -14.80
C LYS A 279 13.98 -1.06 -14.97
N PHE A 280 12.80 -0.82 -14.41
CA PHE A 280 12.13 0.48 -14.42
C PHE A 280 12.94 1.55 -13.67
N ILE A 281 13.46 1.23 -12.49
CA ILE A 281 14.29 2.14 -11.69
C ILE A 281 15.56 2.56 -12.47
N LEU A 282 16.21 1.62 -13.15
CA LEU A 282 17.42 1.89 -13.94
C LEU A 282 17.15 2.71 -15.22
N ASN A 283 15.93 2.70 -15.75
CA ASN A 283 15.65 3.32 -17.05
C ASN A 283 15.79 4.85 -17.02
N LYS A 284 16.83 5.40 -17.64
CA LYS A 284 17.12 6.85 -17.72
C LYS A 284 16.18 7.64 -18.64
N SER A 285 15.38 6.97 -19.47
CA SER A 285 14.49 7.62 -20.45
C SER A 285 13.23 8.24 -19.84
N ILE A 286 12.88 7.84 -18.62
CA ILE A 286 11.67 8.24 -17.92
C ILE A 286 11.98 9.42 -17.00
N ASP A 287 11.19 10.49 -17.13
CA ASP A 287 11.26 11.68 -16.26
C ASP A 287 11.14 11.24 -14.79
N LEU A 288 11.97 11.85 -13.95
CA LEU A 288 12.09 11.54 -12.54
C LEU A 288 10.75 11.65 -11.81
N LYS A 289 9.92 12.64 -12.15
CA LYS A 289 8.60 12.83 -11.51
C LYS A 289 7.66 11.65 -11.74
N TYR A 290 7.62 11.11 -12.96
CA TYR A 290 6.79 9.94 -13.28
C TYR A 290 7.39 8.67 -12.69
N LYS A 291 8.71 8.51 -12.75
CA LYS A 291 9.40 7.35 -12.17
C LYS A 291 9.17 7.26 -10.66
N SER A 292 9.31 8.36 -9.95
CA SER A 292 9.13 8.42 -8.50
C SER A 292 7.66 8.27 -8.10
N SER A 293 6.71 8.88 -8.84
CA SER A 293 5.28 8.75 -8.53
C SER A 293 4.72 7.35 -8.81
N ILE A 294 5.12 6.71 -9.92
CA ILE A 294 4.71 5.34 -10.23
C ILE A 294 5.30 4.36 -9.21
N SER A 295 6.59 4.50 -8.89
CA SER A 295 7.25 3.67 -7.88
C SER A 295 6.57 3.81 -6.52
N SER A 296 6.31 5.04 -6.07
CA SER A 296 5.69 5.29 -4.76
C SER A 296 4.26 4.73 -4.66
N LEU A 297 3.47 4.79 -5.74
CA LEU A 297 2.15 4.16 -5.78
C LEU A 297 2.25 2.64 -5.56
N LEU A 298 3.15 1.98 -6.29
CA LEU A 298 3.33 0.54 -6.21
C LEU A 298 3.86 0.12 -4.84
N ILE A 299 4.88 0.79 -4.31
CA ILE A 299 5.43 0.49 -2.98
C ILE A 299 4.41 0.69 -1.87
N THR A 300 3.64 1.78 -1.91
CA THR A 300 2.61 2.03 -0.90
C THR A 300 1.59 0.88 -0.90
N GLN A 301 1.12 0.45 -2.06
CA GLN A 301 0.16 -0.65 -2.17
C GLN A 301 0.77 -2.04 -1.90
N LEU A 302 2.07 -2.25 -2.14
CA LEU A 302 2.78 -3.47 -1.76
C LEU A 302 2.83 -3.62 -0.23
N ILE A 303 3.09 -2.53 0.49
CA ILE A 303 3.11 -2.53 1.97
C ILE A 303 1.69 -2.61 2.52
N SER A 304 0.82 -1.73 2.06
CA SER A 304 -0.54 -1.57 2.56
C SER A 304 -1.46 -1.29 1.37
N GLY A 305 -2.19 -2.31 0.96
CA GLY A 305 -3.09 -2.30 -0.18
C GLY A 305 -4.36 -3.05 0.18
N ALA A 306 -5.43 -2.90 -0.59
CA ALA A 306 -6.66 -3.65 -0.35
C ALA A 306 -6.54 -5.16 -0.64
N GLY A 307 -5.32 -5.72 -0.66
CA GLY A 307 -5.10 -7.16 -0.80
C GLY A 307 -5.83 -7.75 -2.00
N TYR A 308 -6.08 -6.98 -3.06
CA TYR A 308 -6.60 -7.43 -4.35
C TYR A 308 -5.99 -6.58 -5.45
N PHE A 309 -5.85 -7.15 -6.64
CA PHE A 309 -5.40 -6.40 -7.80
C PHE A 309 -6.50 -5.42 -8.21
N ASN A 310 -6.48 -4.22 -7.64
CA ASN A 310 -7.38 -3.16 -8.05
C ASN A 310 -6.98 -2.65 -9.45
N GLY A 311 -7.94 -2.14 -10.22
CA GLY A 311 -7.69 -1.68 -11.59
C GLY A 311 -6.63 -0.58 -11.66
N GLY A 312 -6.56 0.31 -10.66
CA GLY A 312 -5.55 1.36 -10.58
C GLY A 312 -4.13 0.80 -10.46
N PHE A 313 -3.89 -0.06 -9.48
CA PHE A 313 -2.65 -0.79 -9.27
C PHE A 313 -2.23 -1.52 -10.54
N ALA A 314 -3.16 -2.22 -11.18
CA ALA A 314 -2.90 -2.95 -12.42
C ALA A 314 -2.45 -2.03 -13.56
N ILE A 315 -3.11 -0.88 -13.76
CA ILE A 315 -2.69 0.13 -14.73
C ILE A 315 -1.26 0.60 -14.44
N PHE A 316 -0.95 0.96 -13.19
CA PHE A 316 0.39 1.44 -12.81
C PHE A 316 1.46 0.36 -12.89
N LEU A 317 1.11 -0.89 -12.59
CA LEU A 317 1.98 -2.05 -12.75
C LEU A 317 2.30 -2.29 -14.23
N PHE A 318 1.28 -2.22 -15.11
CA PHE A 318 1.48 -2.35 -16.55
C PHE A 318 2.26 -1.17 -17.12
N LEU A 319 2.00 0.07 -16.68
CA LEU A 319 2.83 1.22 -17.04
C LEU A 319 4.29 0.99 -16.64
N LEU A 320 4.55 0.50 -15.43
CA LEU A 320 5.90 0.16 -14.99
C LEU A 320 6.55 -0.85 -15.95
N ILE A 321 5.86 -1.95 -16.28
CA ILE A 321 6.38 -2.99 -17.18
C ILE A 321 6.66 -2.42 -18.58
N ILE A 322 5.71 -1.68 -19.15
CA ILE A 322 5.81 -1.12 -20.50
C ILE A 322 6.96 -0.10 -20.58
N LEU A 323 7.03 0.81 -19.61
CA LEU A 323 8.05 1.85 -19.56
C LEU A 323 9.43 1.29 -19.21
N SER A 324 9.52 0.19 -18.46
CA SER A 324 10.79 -0.49 -18.21
C SER A 324 11.44 -1.00 -19.50
N ASN A 325 10.63 -1.30 -20.52
CA ASN A 325 11.06 -1.81 -21.83
C ASN A 325 11.19 -0.72 -22.90
N SER A 326 10.74 0.52 -22.64
CA SER A 326 10.80 1.59 -23.61
C SER A 326 12.19 2.23 -23.66
N ASN A 327 12.81 2.23 -24.84
CA ASN A 327 14.05 2.95 -25.14
C ASN A 327 13.81 4.42 -25.56
N GLN A 328 12.56 4.81 -25.80
CA GLN A 328 12.22 6.16 -26.23
C GLN A 328 12.27 7.13 -25.04
N LYS A 329 13.09 8.18 -25.14
CA LYS A 329 13.03 9.31 -24.20
C LYS A 329 11.65 9.95 -24.30
N LEU A 330 10.88 9.87 -23.22
CA LEU A 330 9.64 10.64 -23.05
C LEU A 330 10.04 12.12 -22.93
N LYS A 331 10.16 12.80 -24.07
CA LYS A 331 10.34 14.25 -24.11
C LYS A 331 8.97 14.88 -23.91
N ASN A 332 8.78 15.57 -22.78
CA ASN A 332 7.67 16.49 -22.60
C ASN A 332 7.70 17.49 -23.77
N LYS A 333 6.72 17.41 -24.68
CA LYS A 333 6.44 18.46 -25.66
C LYS A 333 5.64 19.57 -25.01
#